data_AF-A0A6V7JGT0-F1
#
_entry.id   AF-A0A6V7JGT0-F1
#
_cell.length_a   1.000
_cell.length_b   1.000
_cell.length_c   1.000
_cell.angle_alpha   90.00
_cell.angle_beta   90.00
_cell.angle_gamma   90.00
#
_symmetry.space_group_name_H-M   'P 1'
#
loop_
_entity.id
_entity.type
_entity.pdbx_description
1 polymer ?
#
loop_
_entity_poly.entity_id
_entity_poly.type
_entity_poly.pdbx_seq_one_letter_code
_entity_poly.pdbx_strand_id
1 'polypeptide(L)'
;VNQAAREQTVESIWEITEHLNILYRENWTRLAEMEIARFQESLIRRIRDDILAEHQNDAATARTATEYRGVPFTGQKIPEYEWNFAKAFLYSLTVINTI
;
A
#
# COMPACT_ATOMS: atom_id res chain seq x y z
N VAL A 1 -11.18 -5.33 -0.79
CA VAL A 1 -10.18 -6.26 -1.39
C VAL A 1 -8.89 -6.31 -0.57
N ASN A 2 -8.19 -5.19 -0.31
CA ASN A 2 -7.00 -5.18 0.58
C ASN A 2 -7.32 -5.69 2.00
N GLN A 3 -8.50 -5.34 2.50
CA GLN A 3 -9.08 -5.86 3.72
C GLN A 3 -9.15 -7.41 3.75
N ALA A 4 -9.58 -8.02 2.64
CA ALA A 4 -9.75 -9.47 2.54
C ALA A 4 -8.41 -10.22 2.52
N ALA A 5 -7.39 -9.66 1.86
CA ALA A 5 -6.04 -10.24 1.87
C ALA A 5 -5.44 -10.24 3.29
N ARG A 6 -5.69 -9.17 4.05
CA ARG A 6 -5.26 -9.09 5.46
C ARG A 6 -6.02 -10.08 6.34
N GLU A 7 -7.34 -10.16 6.17
CA GLU A 7 -8.19 -11.13 6.91
C GLU A 7 -7.75 -12.56 6.65
N GLN A 8 -7.46 -12.93 5.40
CA GLN A 8 -6.93 -14.25 5.03
C GLN A 8 -5.56 -14.53 5.67
N THR A 9 -4.69 -13.52 5.73
CA THR A 9 -3.36 -13.64 6.36
C THR A 9 -3.49 -13.89 7.87
N VAL A 10 -4.41 -13.16 8.53
CA VAL A 10 -4.68 -13.33 9.96
C VAL A 10 -5.26 -14.72 10.25
N GLU A 11 -6.20 -15.18 9.43
CA GLU A 11 -6.76 -16.52 9.56
C GLU A 11 -5.70 -17.61 9.37
N SER A 12 -4.83 -17.45 8.37
CA SER A 12 -3.72 -18.38 8.13
C SER A 12 -2.74 -18.42 9.31
N ILE A 13 -2.45 -17.27 9.94
CA ILE A 13 -1.64 -17.21 11.16
C ILE A 13 -2.35 -17.89 12.33
N TRP A 14 -3.66 -17.72 12.46
CA TRP A 14 -4.46 -18.40 13.47
C TRP A 14 -4.43 -19.92 13.28
N GLU A 15 -4.66 -20.42 12.07
CA GLU A 15 -4.55 -21.85 11.75
C GLU A 15 -3.15 -22.41 12.04
N ILE A 16 -2.09 -21.64 11.76
CA ILE A 16 -0.71 -22.00 12.12
C ILE A 16 -0.59 -22.12 13.65
N THR A 17 -1.19 -21.21 14.43
CA THR A 17 -1.15 -21.30 15.89
C THR A 17 -1.99 -22.43 16.48
N GLU A 18 -3.11 -22.78 15.85
CA GLU A 18 -4.03 -23.83 16.29
C GLU A 18 -3.48 -25.23 15.95
N HIS A 19 -2.90 -25.40 14.76
CA HIS A 19 -2.44 -26.69 14.27
C HIS A 19 -0.97 -27.01 14.57
N LEU A 20 -0.11 -26.03 14.88
CA LEU A 20 1.22 -26.33 15.39
C LEU A 20 1.21 -26.51 16.91
N ASN A 21 1.90 -27.54 17.37
CA ASN A 21 2.34 -27.58 18.75
C ASN A 21 3.35 -26.42 18.98
N ILE A 22 2.88 -25.39 19.68
CA ILE A 22 3.63 -24.19 20.10
C ILE A 22 4.99 -24.48 20.78
N LEU A 23 5.27 -25.73 21.18
CA LEU A 23 6.56 -26.18 21.71
C LEU A 23 7.69 -26.25 20.66
N TYR A 24 7.39 -26.22 19.36
CA TYR A 24 8.40 -26.17 18.29
C TYR A 24 8.48 -24.77 17.67
N ARG A 25 9.06 -23.85 18.43
CA ARG A 25 9.20 -22.42 18.09
C ARG A 25 9.74 -22.20 16.68
N GLU A 26 10.76 -22.95 16.28
CA GLU A 26 11.46 -22.79 15.00
C GLU A 26 10.53 -23.11 13.82
N ASN A 27 9.66 -24.11 13.96
CA ASN A 27 8.70 -24.48 12.92
C ASN A 27 7.59 -23.44 12.79
N TRP A 28 7.10 -22.92 13.91
CA TRP A 28 6.08 -21.86 13.92
C TRP A 28 6.62 -20.57 13.31
N THR A 29 7.80 -20.13 13.75
CA THR A 29 8.38 -18.85 13.31
C THR A 29 8.60 -18.85 11.80
N ARG A 30 9.07 -19.99 11.24
CA ARG A 30 9.27 -20.15 9.80
C ARG A 30 7.97 -20.05 9.01
N LEU A 31 6.88 -20.66 9.47
CA LEU A 31 5.60 -20.63 8.76
C LEU A 31 4.94 -19.24 8.84
N ALA A 32 5.00 -18.61 10.01
CA ALA A 32 4.51 -17.24 10.19
C ALA A 32 5.29 -16.25 9.31
N GLU A 33 6.62 -16.38 9.24
CA GLU A 33 7.46 -15.53 8.37
C GLU A 33 7.09 -15.70 6.89
N MET A 34 6.87 -16.94 6.43
CA MET A 34 6.44 -17.21 5.06
C MET A 34 5.08 -16.57 4.73
N GLU A 35 4.13 -16.61 5.66
CA GLU A 35 2.79 -16.03 5.45
C GLU A 35 2.84 -14.50 5.41
N ILE A 36 3.64 -13.88 6.30
CA ILE A 36 3.87 -12.43 6.29
C ILE A 36 4.56 -11.98 4.99
N ALA A 37 5.57 -12.72 4.53
CA ALA A 37 6.27 -12.41 3.28
C ALA A 37 5.32 -12.46 2.07
N ARG A 38 4.42 -13.45 2.03
CA ARG A 38 3.39 -13.57 0.99
C ARG A 38 2.42 -12.39 1.01
N PHE A 39 1.99 -11.97 2.20
CA PHE A 39 1.13 -10.79 2.34
C PHE A 39 1.83 -9.52 1.85
N GLN A 40 3.09 -9.31 2.25
CA GLN A 40 3.90 -8.17 1.82
C GLN A 40 4.07 -8.12 0.30
N GLU A 41 4.36 -9.26 -0.33
CA GLU A 41 4.49 -9.34 -1.78
C GLU A 41 3.18 -8.99 -2.50
N SER A 42 2.06 -9.52 -1.99
CA SER A 42 0.72 -9.23 -2.53
C SER A 42 0.37 -7.74 -2.42
N LEU A 43 0.73 -7.12 -1.30
CA LEU A 43 0.53 -5.69 -1.05
C LEU A 43 1.39 -4.82 -1.99
N ILE A 44 2.67 -5.14 -2.14
CA ILE A 44 3.59 -4.40 -3.02
C ILE A 44 3.16 -4.50 -4.48
N ARG A 45 2.79 -5.70 -4.95
CA ARG A 45 2.27 -5.88 -6.31
C ARG A 45 1.06 -4.98 -6.54
N ARG A 46 0.14 -4.93 -5.57
CA ARG A 46 -1.05 -4.09 -5.71
C ARG A 46 -0.75 -2.59 -5.70
N ILE A 47 0.13 -2.13 -4.81
CA ILE A 47 0.57 -0.73 -4.80
C ILE A 47 1.20 -0.36 -6.15
N ARG A 48 2.03 -1.26 -6.70
CA ARG A 48 2.63 -1.05 -8.02
C ARG A 48 1.56 -0.94 -9.11
N ASP A 49 0.56 -1.81 -9.11
CA ASP A 49 -0.52 -1.79 -10.09
C ASP A 49 -1.37 -0.51 -9.97
N ASP A 50 -1.67 -0.07 -8.75
CA ASP A 50 -2.44 1.15 -8.49
C ASP A 50 -1.66 2.40 -8.94
N ILE A 51 -0.34 2.48 -8.68
CA ILE A 51 0.53 3.57 -9.17
C ILE A 51 0.57 3.60 -10.71
N LEU A 52 0.68 2.43 -11.36
CA LEU A 52 0.67 2.33 -12.82
C LEU A 52 -0.69 2.77 -13.41
N ALA A 53 -1.79 2.49 -12.72
CA ALA A 53 -3.13 2.89 -13.13
C ALA A 53 -3.35 4.41 -12.98
N GLU A 54 -2.86 5.03 -11.90
CA GLU A 54 -2.93 6.48 -11.70
C GLU A 54 -2.15 7.25 -12.79
N HIS A 55 -0.92 6.84 -13.10
CA HIS A 55 -0.11 7.49 -14.14
C HIS A 55 -0.72 7.40 -15.56
N GLN A 56 -1.58 6.42 -15.83
CA GLN A 56 -2.29 6.33 -17.12
C GLN A 56 -3.44 7.34 -17.23
N ASN A 57 -4.06 7.72 -16.11
CA ASN A 57 -5.21 8.63 -16.09
C ASN A 57 -4.81 10.10 -16.28
N ASP A 58 -3.60 10.49 -15.85
CA ASP A 58 -3.08 11.86 -16.04
C ASP A 58 -2.79 12.20 -17.52
N ALA A 59 -2.42 11.21 -18.33
CA ALA A 59 -2.19 11.39 -19.77
C ALA A 59 -3.49 11.61 -20.57
N ALA A 60 -4.63 11.13 -20.08
CA ALA A 60 -5.94 11.34 -20.70
C ALA A 60 -6.51 12.73 -20.37
N THR A 61 -6.35 13.20 -19.12
CA THR A 61 -6.79 14.55 -18.69
C THR A 61 -5.99 15.68 -19.35
N ALA A 62 -4.71 15.46 -19.68
CA ALA A 62 -3.91 16.41 -20.44
C ALA A 62 -4.40 16.63 -21.89
N ARG A 63 -5.11 15.66 -22.48
CA ARG A 63 -5.65 15.75 -23.86
C ARG A 63 -6.97 16.50 -23.94
N THR A 64 -7.75 16.56 -22.86
CA THR A 64 -8.98 17.37 -22.78
C THR A 64 -8.72 18.81 -22.33
N ALA A 65 -7.57 19.10 -21.70
CA ALA A 65 -7.20 20.45 -21.28
C ALA A 65 -6.78 21.41 -22.43
N THR A 66 -6.80 20.96 -23.69
CA THR A 66 -6.35 21.79 -24.83
C THR A 66 -7.43 22.72 -25.40
N GLU A 67 -8.69 22.63 -24.95
CA GLU A 67 -9.82 23.32 -25.60
C GLU A 67 -10.32 24.61 -24.89
N TYR A 68 -9.66 25.07 -23.81
CA TYR A 68 -10.04 26.31 -23.11
C TYR A 68 -8.82 27.17 -22.78
N ARG A 69 -8.12 27.61 -23.83
CA ARG A 69 -7.08 28.63 -23.73
C ARG A 69 -7.73 30.01 -23.72
N GLY A 70 -7.89 30.62 -22.54
CA GLY A 70 -8.37 32.00 -22.51
C GLY A 70 -8.51 32.74 -21.19
N VAL A 71 -7.84 32.39 -20.08
CA VAL A 71 -7.64 33.33 -18.95
C VAL A 71 -6.37 32.96 -18.16
N PRO A 72 -5.38 33.85 -17.98
CA PRO A 72 -4.25 33.58 -17.10
C PRO A 72 -4.69 33.79 -15.65
N PHE A 73 -5.22 32.76 -15.01
CA PHE A 73 -5.33 32.75 -13.55
C PHE A 73 -3.93 32.55 -12.98
N THR A 74 -3.38 33.59 -12.35
CA THR A 74 -2.17 33.51 -11.51
C THR A 74 -2.49 32.74 -10.24
N GLY A 75 -2.82 31.46 -10.39
CA GLY A 75 -2.89 30.51 -9.30
C GLY A 75 -1.47 30.09 -8.98
N GLN A 76 -0.93 30.65 -7.91
CA GLN A 76 0.26 30.13 -7.25
C GLN A 76 -0.02 28.63 -7.01
N LYS A 77 0.61 27.75 -7.80
CA LYS A 77 0.50 26.29 -7.59
C LYS A 77 1.00 26.05 -6.17
N ILE A 78 0.07 25.79 -5.25
CA ILE A 78 0.40 25.26 -3.94
C ILE A 78 1.25 24.03 -4.25
N PRO A 79 2.49 23.90 -3.73
CA PRO A 79 3.29 22.72 -3.98
C PRO A 79 2.49 21.55 -3.41
N GLU A 80 1.88 20.77 -4.29
CA GLU A 80 1.20 19.54 -3.94
C GLU A 80 2.25 18.67 -3.26
N TYR A 81 2.04 18.39 -1.98
CA TYR A 81 2.98 17.58 -1.22
C TYR A 81 2.94 16.17 -1.82
N GLU A 82 3.98 15.82 -2.58
CA GLU A 82 4.10 14.51 -3.21
C GLU A 82 4.26 13.43 -2.13
N TRP A 83 3.18 12.70 -1.87
CA TRP A 83 3.18 11.51 -1.04
C TRP A 83 3.79 10.35 -1.83
N ASN A 84 4.86 9.76 -1.30
CA ASN A 84 5.43 8.52 -1.82
C ASN A 84 5.36 7.43 -0.75
N PHE A 85 5.57 6.18 -1.14
CA PHE A 85 5.48 5.03 -0.22
C PHE A 85 6.35 5.22 1.04
N ALA A 86 7.60 5.68 0.88
CA ALA A 86 8.51 5.88 2.00
C ALA A 86 7.98 6.94 3.00
N LYS A 87 7.42 8.06 2.51
CA LYS A 87 6.79 9.10 3.33
C LYS A 87 5.53 8.59 4.02
N ALA A 88 4.65 7.88 3.31
CA ALA A 88 3.43 7.32 3.89
C ALA A 88 3.73 6.23 4.93
N PHE A 89 4.76 5.41 4.70
CA PHE A 89 5.23 4.41 5.66
C PHE A 89 5.81 5.08 6.92
N LEU A 90 6.69 6.06 6.77
CA LEU A 90 7.23 6.82 7.91
C LEU A 90 6.12 7.56 8.68
N TYR A 91 5.15 8.13 7.97
CA TYR A 91 3.97 8.75 8.58
C TYR A 91 3.10 7.74 9.34
N SER A 92 2.90 6.55 8.78
CA SER A 92 2.18 5.48 9.49
C SER A 92 2.92 5.06 10.77
N LEU A 93 4.26 5.07 10.74
CA LEU A 93 5.07 4.76 11.91
C LEU A 93 4.94 5.85 12.98
N THR A 94 4.94 7.15 12.61
CA THR A 94 4.71 8.25 13.56
C THR A 94 3.33 8.19 14.21
N VAL A 95 2.31 7.83 13.42
CA VAL A 95 0.94 7.66 13.93
C VAL A 95 0.87 6.48 14.92
N ILE A 96 1.53 5.35 14.62
CA ILE A 96 1.50 4.15 15.46
C ILE A 96 2.33 4.28 16.73
N ASN A 97 3.43 5.04 16.69
CA ASN A 97 4.32 5.24 17.83
C ASN A 97 4.00 6.52 18.62
N THR A 98 2.97 7.28 18.21
CA THR A 98 2.47 8.50 18.85
C THR A 98 3.55 9.60 19.01
N ILE A 99 4.55 9.60 18.13
CA ILE A 99 5.51 10.70 17.99
C ILE A 99 4.80 11.89 17.32
#